data_AF-A0AAU9HAB7-F1
#
_entry.id   AF-A0AAU9HAB7-F1
#
_cell.length_a   1.000
_cell.length_b   1.000
_cell.length_c   1.000
_cell.angle_alpha   90.00
_cell.angle_beta   90.00
_cell.angle_gamma   90.00
#
_symmetry.space_group_name_H-M   'P 1'
#
loop_
_entity.id
_entity.type
_entity.pdbx_description
1 polymer ?
#
loop_
_entity_poly.entity_id
_entity_poly.type
_entity_poly.pdbx_seq_one_letter_code
_entity_poly.pdbx_strand_id
1 'polypeptide(L)'
;MLFKYKAYDHSGAKSEGETEADSKQAAITAIQAMGLFPSHVEEVKADAISLFKSNAITLADLEFLTAELSLLLESGVRIDKGIDIIRRTKAKASLAKLLDDLNKKIKKGNSLSSACRDYPEVFDELYCNLIELGEASGNLSEVFADLAKDLKFKRDLRSKIIGSLTYPIVIFAVCIMSVVFIFNFIIPKMASMFAGADDLPWYTSFMLSMSDWMVQYQGFLFVGLILSIFLCIYSLKQPRILRWWQGVSLKLPIISNAVITIERIRFNSGLSMMLKSGIPIDKALGLSAGNIRNYHLRREIEIAKQKVKRGSSLSPALQQTSIYPAFFVSLLEVGEESGNLERVFEEIANRSRVDFESWTEKMTTLLEPLMILIMGGIVGGVVVIMLLSMVSMNDVGL
;
A
#
# COMPACT_ATOMS: atom_id res chain seq x y z
N MET A 1 9.11 8.63 -30.63
CA MET A 1 10.15 7.88 -29.87
C MET A 1 10.65 8.78 -28.74
N LEU A 2 10.95 8.23 -27.56
CA LEU A 2 11.42 9.02 -26.42
C LEU A 2 12.96 9.10 -26.41
N PHE A 3 13.49 10.31 -26.38
CA PHE A 3 14.92 10.58 -26.34
C PHE A 3 15.29 11.26 -25.03
N LYS A 4 16.30 10.75 -24.33
CA LYS A 4 16.86 11.43 -23.16
C LYS A 4 18.04 12.27 -23.61
N TYR A 5 18.08 13.53 -23.20
CA TYR A 5 19.13 14.46 -23.59
C TYR A 5 19.84 15.09 -22.39
N LYS A 6 21.13 15.33 -22.58
CA LYS A 6 21.93 16.25 -21.75
C LYS A 6 22.34 17.40 -22.64
N ALA A 7 21.89 18.60 -22.30
CA ALA A 7 22.19 19.81 -23.05
C ALA A 7 22.73 20.90 -22.12
N TYR A 8 23.40 21.88 -22.72
CA TYR A 8 23.92 23.05 -22.03
C TYR A 8 23.20 24.29 -22.54
N ASP A 9 22.79 25.16 -21.64
CA ASP A 9 22.31 26.50 -21.99
C ASP A 9 23.48 27.41 -22.38
N HIS A 10 23.21 28.57 -22.98
CA HIS A 10 24.20 29.60 -23.32
C HIS A 10 25.06 30.05 -22.13
N SER A 11 24.55 29.88 -20.91
CA SER A 11 25.23 30.16 -19.64
C SER A 11 26.17 29.04 -19.16
N GLY A 12 26.23 27.90 -19.85
CA GLY A 12 26.96 26.70 -19.42
C GLY A 12 26.22 25.86 -18.36
N ALA A 13 24.99 26.24 -18.00
CA ALA A 13 24.16 25.47 -17.08
C ALA A 13 23.70 24.15 -17.73
N LYS A 14 23.89 23.04 -17.01
CA LYS A 14 23.51 21.71 -17.47
C LYS A 14 22.01 21.50 -17.32
N SER A 15 21.34 21.14 -18.40
CA SER A 15 19.92 20.80 -18.46
C SER A 15 19.75 19.36 -18.93
N GLU A 16 19.04 18.55 -18.16
CA GLU A 16 18.74 17.16 -18.48
C GLU A 16 17.22 16.98 -18.61
N GLY A 17 16.78 16.31 -19.67
CA GLY A 17 15.34 16.15 -19.96
C GLY A 17 15.04 14.99 -20.89
N GLU A 18 13.75 14.79 -21.15
CA GLU A 18 13.23 13.82 -22.11
C GLU A 18 12.43 14.55 -23.17
N THR A 19 12.64 14.23 -24.45
CA THR A 19 11.91 14.81 -25.58
C THR A 19 11.36 13.70 -26.46
N GLU A 20 10.13 13.89 -26.94
CA GLU A 20 9.48 12.94 -27.84
C GLU A 20 9.63 13.43 -29.28
N ALA A 21 10.24 12.62 -30.14
CA ALA A 21 10.45 12.96 -31.56
C ALA A 21 10.38 11.72 -32.45
N ASP A 22 10.15 11.93 -33.74
CA ASP A 22 10.05 10.84 -34.72
C ASP A 22 11.41 10.32 -35.21
N SER A 23 12.48 11.09 -34.99
CA SER A 23 13.85 10.70 -35.29
C SER A 23 14.84 11.40 -34.37
N LYS A 24 16.06 10.85 -34.24
CA LYS A 24 17.16 11.48 -33.47
C LYS A 24 17.48 12.89 -34.01
N GLN A 25 17.40 13.09 -35.32
CA GLN A 25 17.58 14.40 -35.95
C GLN A 25 16.50 15.39 -35.48
N ALA A 26 15.23 14.97 -35.48
CA ALA A 26 14.10 15.78 -35.02
C ALA A 26 14.19 16.11 -33.51
N ALA A 27 14.68 15.18 -32.69
CA ALA A 27 14.94 15.43 -31.27
C ALA A 27 16.01 16.51 -31.06
N ILE A 28 17.12 16.45 -31.81
CA ILE A 28 18.19 17.46 -31.77
C ILE A 28 17.66 18.83 -32.18
N THR A 29 16.87 18.90 -33.25
CA THR A 29 16.28 20.16 -33.72
C THR A 29 15.29 20.74 -32.70
N ALA A 30 14.48 19.90 -32.05
CA ALA A 30 13.57 20.34 -30.99
C ALA A 30 14.33 20.87 -29.76
N ILE A 31 15.44 20.24 -29.36
CA ILE A 31 16.28 20.69 -28.24
C ILE A 31 16.99 22.01 -28.58
N GLN A 32 17.49 22.14 -29.81
CA GLN A 32 18.10 23.39 -30.30
C GLN A 32 17.07 24.52 -30.40
N ALA A 33 15.82 24.23 -30.78
CA ALA A 33 14.72 25.20 -30.78
C ALA A 33 14.36 25.72 -29.38
N MET A 34 14.72 24.97 -28.32
CA MET A 34 14.59 25.40 -26.93
C MET A 34 15.80 26.23 -26.45
N GLY A 35 16.75 26.59 -27.33
CA GLY A 35 17.94 27.36 -26.98
C GLY A 35 19.02 26.56 -26.23
N LEU A 36 18.92 25.23 -26.25
CA LEU A 36 19.83 24.33 -25.54
C LEU A 36 20.77 23.65 -26.55
N PHE A 37 22.07 23.56 -26.22
CA PHE A 37 23.07 22.86 -27.02
C PHE A 37 23.18 21.40 -26.57
N PRO A 38 22.68 20.43 -27.35
CA PRO A 38 22.72 19.02 -26.96
C PRO A 38 24.15 18.49 -27.00
N SER A 39 24.61 17.96 -25.86
CA SER A 39 25.91 17.27 -25.75
C SER A 39 25.76 15.75 -25.90
N HIS A 40 24.64 15.19 -25.44
CA HIS A 40 24.36 13.77 -25.52
C HIS A 40 22.87 13.56 -25.76
N VAL A 41 22.51 12.85 -26.83
CA VAL A 41 21.12 12.49 -27.17
C VAL A 41 21.07 10.99 -27.42
N GLU A 42 20.45 10.28 -26.49
CA GLU A 42 20.27 8.83 -26.56
C GLU A 42 18.80 8.49 -26.74
N GLU A 43 18.54 7.59 -27.69
CA GLU A 43 17.23 6.97 -27.84
C GLU A 43 17.03 6.04 -26.65
N VAL A 44 15.97 6.27 -25.88
CA VAL A 44 15.58 5.33 -24.83
C VAL A 44 14.95 4.14 -25.52
N LYS A 45 15.78 3.18 -25.93
CA LYS A 45 15.29 1.84 -26.26
C LYS A 45 14.56 1.32 -25.02
N ALA A 46 13.37 0.77 -25.21
CA ALA A 46 12.59 0.20 -24.13
C ALA A 46 13.37 -0.99 -23.53
N ASP A 47 14.21 -0.71 -22.54
CA ASP A 47 14.90 -1.74 -21.77
C ASP A 47 13.86 -2.65 -21.12
N ALA A 48 14.12 -3.95 -21.11
CA ALA A 48 13.32 -4.94 -20.37
C ALA A 48 13.22 -4.61 -18.86
N ILE A 49 14.10 -3.74 -18.35
CA ILE A 49 14.11 -3.22 -16.98
C ILE A 49 13.02 -2.14 -16.76
N SER A 50 12.53 -1.49 -17.82
CA SER A 50 11.41 -0.54 -17.74
C SER A 50 10.06 -1.22 -17.39
N LEU A 51 9.95 -2.54 -17.56
CA LEU A 51 8.80 -3.32 -17.10
C LEU A 51 8.65 -3.33 -15.57
N PHE A 52 9.72 -3.07 -14.82
CA PHE A 52 9.69 -3.01 -13.35
C PHE A 52 9.53 -1.59 -12.80
N LYS A 53 9.78 -0.56 -13.60
CA LYS A 53 9.61 0.83 -13.16
C LYS A 53 8.19 1.27 -13.46
N SER A 54 7.26 0.86 -12.57
CA SER A 54 5.87 1.30 -12.62
C SER A 54 5.81 2.83 -12.67
N ASN A 55 5.47 3.36 -13.84
CA ASN A 55 5.15 4.77 -14.04
C ASN A 55 3.77 5.11 -13.45
N ALA A 56 3.13 4.21 -12.69
CA ALA A 56 1.89 4.53 -11.99
C ALA A 56 2.10 5.69 -11.00
N ILE A 57 1.04 6.47 -10.81
CA ILE A 57 0.95 7.54 -9.83
C ILE A 57 0.80 6.88 -8.46
N THR A 58 1.66 7.26 -7.53
CA THR A 58 1.68 6.69 -6.19
C THR A 58 0.84 7.53 -5.23
N LEU A 59 0.54 6.97 -4.04
CA LEU A 59 -0.12 7.71 -2.97
C LEU A 59 0.68 8.95 -2.54
N ALA A 60 2.01 8.88 -2.58
CA ALA A 60 2.88 10.02 -2.28
C ALA A 60 2.77 11.13 -3.34
N ASP A 61 2.65 10.76 -4.62
CA ASP A 61 2.46 11.72 -5.71
C ASP A 61 1.10 12.44 -5.58
N LEU A 62 0.03 11.71 -5.22
CA LEU A 62 -1.30 12.27 -5.00
C LEU A 62 -1.35 13.17 -3.75
N GLU A 63 -0.68 12.77 -2.67
CA GLU A 63 -0.55 13.57 -1.45
C GLU A 63 0.20 14.88 -1.73
N PHE A 64 1.35 14.80 -2.40
CA PHE A 64 2.11 15.97 -2.84
C PHE A 64 1.27 16.92 -3.69
N LEU A 65 0.60 16.40 -4.73
CA LEU A 65 -0.29 17.21 -5.58
C LEU A 65 -1.36 17.93 -4.75
N THR A 66 -2.03 17.20 -3.85
CA THR A 66 -3.15 17.74 -3.08
C THR A 66 -2.67 18.78 -2.06
N ALA A 67 -1.53 18.54 -1.41
CA ALA A 67 -0.93 19.47 -0.45
C ALA A 67 -0.45 20.77 -1.12
N GLU A 68 0.23 20.68 -2.25
CA GLU A 68 0.67 21.86 -3.01
C GLU A 68 -0.52 22.66 -3.56
N LEU A 69 -1.56 21.98 -4.07
CA LEU A 69 -2.79 22.64 -4.49
C LEU A 69 -3.49 23.33 -3.31
N SER A 70 -3.55 22.68 -2.14
CA SER A 70 -4.11 23.30 -0.93
C SER A 70 -3.41 24.62 -0.61
N LEU A 71 -2.08 24.63 -0.59
CA LEU A 71 -1.29 25.82 -0.26
C LEU A 71 -1.50 26.96 -1.28
N LEU A 72 -1.56 26.60 -2.58
CA LEU A 72 -1.78 27.56 -3.65
C LEU A 72 -3.21 28.14 -3.61
N LEU A 73 -4.21 27.30 -3.36
CA LEU A 73 -5.62 27.73 -3.23
C LEU A 73 -5.81 28.64 -2.00
N GLU A 74 -5.17 28.31 -0.88
CA GLU A 74 -5.17 29.14 0.34
C GLU A 74 -4.54 30.52 0.09
N SER A 75 -3.54 30.56 -0.79
CA SER A 75 -2.91 31.81 -1.26
C SER A 75 -3.75 32.57 -2.31
N GLY A 76 -4.97 32.11 -2.61
CA GLY A 76 -5.88 32.74 -3.59
C GLY A 76 -5.53 32.44 -5.05
N VAL A 77 -4.62 31.49 -5.32
CA VAL A 77 -4.29 31.08 -6.69
C VAL A 77 -5.44 30.27 -7.27
N ARG A 78 -5.88 30.61 -8.48
CA ARG A 78 -6.90 29.83 -9.19
C ARG A 78 -6.41 28.40 -9.48
N ILE A 79 -7.31 27.43 -9.46
CA ILE A 79 -7.00 26.01 -9.66
C ILE A 79 -6.26 25.73 -10.98
N ASP A 80 -6.63 26.39 -12.09
CA ASP A 80 -6.01 26.22 -13.40
C ASP A 80 -4.54 26.64 -13.42
N LYS A 81 -4.23 27.74 -12.71
CA LYS A 81 -2.86 28.23 -12.51
C LYS A 81 -2.09 27.37 -11.52
N GLY A 82 -2.74 26.92 -10.44
CA GLY A 82 -2.11 26.05 -9.44
C GLY A 82 -1.61 24.74 -10.06
N ILE A 83 -2.45 24.09 -10.88
CA ILE A 83 -2.08 22.88 -11.63
C ILE A 83 -0.93 23.18 -12.61
N ASP A 84 -0.93 24.33 -13.28
CA ASP A 84 0.15 24.71 -14.21
C ASP A 84 1.49 24.93 -13.49
N ILE A 85 1.47 25.52 -12.29
CA ILE A 85 2.65 25.71 -11.43
C ILE A 85 3.21 24.35 -11.01
N ILE A 86 2.39 23.47 -10.45
CA ILE A 86 2.82 22.15 -9.98
C ILE A 86 3.35 21.30 -11.13
N ARG A 87 2.73 21.36 -12.32
CA ARG A 87 3.21 20.65 -13.52
C ARG A 87 4.65 21.02 -13.88
N ARG A 88 5.05 22.28 -13.68
CA ARG A 88 6.43 22.76 -13.96
C ARG A 88 7.43 22.34 -12.88
N THR A 89 6.97 22.04 -11.67
CA THR A 89 7.80 21.65 -10.53
C THR A 89 8.05 20.15 -10.56
N LYS A 90 9.26 19.71 -10.94
CA LYS A 90 9.83 18.34 -10.89
C LYS A 90 8.85 17.18 -10.56
N ALA A 91 7.80 17.03 -11.36
CA ALA A 91 6.84 15.95 -11.22
C ALA A 91 7.37 14.72 -11.97
N LYS A 92 7.06 13.51 -11.47
CA LYS A 92 7.24 12.27 -12.22
C LYS A 92 6.52 12.40 -13.57
N ALA A 93 7.09 11.85 -14.66
CA ALA A 93 6.54 12.01 -16.01
C ALA A 93 5.05 11.64 -16.12
N SER A 94 4.60 10.63 -15.38
CA SER A 94 3.19 10.24 -15.33
C SER A 94 2.29 11.23 -14.60
N LEU A 95 2.76 11.83 -13.51
CA LEU A 95 2.05 12.89 -12.81
C LEU A 95 1.96 14.14 -13.69
N ALA A 96 3.05 14.52 -14.37
CA ALA A 96 3.06 15.64 -15.30
C ALA A 96 2.03 15.45 -16.44
N LYS A 97 1.92 14.24 -16.99
CA LYS A 97 0.92 13.90 -18.01
C LYS A 97 -0.50 14.01 -17.48
N LEU A 98 -0.78 13.47 -16.28
CA LEU A 98 -2.08 13.60 -15.63
C LEU A 98 -2.45 15.08 -15.44
N LEU A 99 -1.53 15.89 -14.92
CA LEU A 99 -1.76 17.31 -14.68
C LEU A 99 -2.00 18.10 -15.97
N ASP A 100 -1.29 17.74 -17.05
CA ASP A 100 -1.52 18.36 -18.36
C ASP A 100 -2.92 18.06 -18.90
N ASP A 101 -3.37 16.81 -18.79
CA ASP A 101 -4.71 16.41 -19.21
C ASP A 101 -5.81 17.05 -18.34
N LEU A 102 -5.62 17.11 -17.02
CA LEU A 102 -6.54 17.82 -16.11
C LEU A 102 -6.60 19.32 -16.45
N ASN A 103 -5.46 19.98 -16.64
CA ASN A 103 -5.39 21.40 -16.98
C ASN A 103 -6.11 21.69 -18.31
N LYS A 104 -5.92 20.85 -19.33
CA LYS A 104 -6.62 20.95 -20.62
C LYS A 104 -8.14 20.84 -20.46
N LYS A 105 -8.63 19.91 -19.63
CA LYS A 105 -10.08 19.75 -19.38
C LYS A 105 -10.68 20.93 -18.65
N ILE A 106 -10.00 21.43 -17.62
CA ILE A 106 -10.46 22.60 -16.85
C ILE A 106 -10.48 23.85 -17.73
N LYS A 107 -9.45 24.06 -18.57
CA LYS A 107 -9.42 25.17 -19.54
C LYS A 107 -10.52 25.08 -20.61
N LYS A 108 -11.02 23.88 -20.90
CA LYS A 108 -12.17 23.66 -21.79
C LYS A 108 -13.51 23.90 -21.10
N GLY A 109 -13.52 24.22 -19.81
CA GLY A 109 -14.73 24.51 -19.04
C GLY A 109 -15.31 23.33 -18.25
N ASN A 110 -14.64 22.17 -18.24
CA ASN A 110 -15.06 21.06 -17.38
C ASN A 110 -14.77 21.38 -15.91
N SER A 111 -15.64 20.91 -15.01
CA SER A 111 -15.37 20.98 -13.57
C SER A 111 -14.17 20.09 -13.21
N LEU A 112 -13.42 20.47 -12.17
CA LEU A 112 -12.32 19.67 -11.61
C LEU A 112 -12.82 18.29 -11.17
N SER A 113 -13.99 18.23 -10.51
CA SER A 113 -14.61 16.97 -10.10
C SER A 113 -14.85 16.02 -11.28
N SER A 114 -15.38 16.53 -12.40
CA SER A 114 -15.59 15.71 -13.61
C SER A 114 -14.26 15.26 -14.24
N ALA A 115 -13.26 16.15 -14.27
CA ALA A 115 -11.94 15.83 -14.81
C ALA A 115 -11.21 14.77 -13.97
N CYS A 116 -11.36 14.80 -12.64
CA CYS A 116 -10.83 13.79 -11.73
C CYS A 116 -11.53 12.43 -11.87
N ARG A 117 -12.86 12.41 -12.09
CA ARG A 117 -13.64 11.17 -12.26
C ARG A 117 -13.20 10.33 -13.47
N ASP A 118 -12.60 10.95 -14.48
CA ASP A 118 -12.01 10.23 -15.61
C ASP A 118 -10.78 9.38 -15.25
N TYR A 119 -10.24 9.55 -14.03
CA TYR A 119 -9.09 8.81 -13.50
C TYR A 119 -9.41 8.10 -12.18
N PRO A 120 -10.33 7.10 -12.18
CA PRO A 120 -10.78 6.42 -10.96
C PRO A 120 -9.68 5.59 -10.27
N GLU A 121 -8.61 5.26 -10.99
CA GLU A 121 -7.41 4.57 -10.45
C GLU A 121 -6.56 5.49 -9.56
N VAL A 122 -6.71 6.82 -9.72
CA VAL A 122 -5.93 7.84 -8.99
C VAL A 122 -6.82 8.55 -7.96
N PHE A 123 -7.99 9.00 -8.38
CA PHE A 123 -8.93 9.72 -7.52
C PHE A 123 -10.08 8.78 -7.15
N ASP A 124 -10.20 8.49 -5.85
CA ASP A 124 -11.33 7.71 -5.36
C ASP A 124 -12.63 8.53 -5.38
N GLU A 125 -13.76 7.83 -5.22
CA GLU A 125 -15.09 8.44 -5.29
C GLU A 125 -15.29 9.50 -4.19
N LEU A 126 -14.72 9.28 -3.01
CA LEU A 126 -14.71 10.24 -1.90
C LEU A 126 -14.02 11.55 -2.32
N TYR A 127 -12.80 11.45 -2.87
CA TYR A 127 -12.01 12.59 -3.33
C TYR A 127 -12.79 13.41 -4.38
N CYS A 128 -13.37 12.75 -5.37
CA CYS A 128 -14.16 13.40 -6.41
C CYS A 128 -15.40 14.12 -5.86
N ASN A 129 -16.11 13.48 -4.92
CA ASN A 129 -17.33 14.04 -4.34
C ASN A 129 -17.05 15.24 -3.41
N LEU A 130 -15.94 15.21 -2.66
CA LEU A 130 -15.51 16.34 -1.85
C LEU A 130 -15.10 17.52 -2.74
N ILE A 131 -14.37 17.28 -3.83
CA ILE A 131 -14.06 18.33 -4.81
C ILE A 131 -15.34 18.93 -5.39
N GLU A 132 -16.29 18.10 -5.84
CA GLU A 132 -17.55 18.58 -6.41
C GLU A 132 -18.30 19.50 -5.44
N LEU A 133 -18.31 19.15 -4.15
CA LEU A 133 -18.88 20.00 -3.11
C LEU A 133 -18.09 21.30 -2.93
N GLY A 134 -16.75 21.22 -2.92
CA GLY A 134 -15.89 22.40 -2.83
C GLY A 134 -16.06 23.35 -4.01
N GLU A 135 -16.27 22.81 -5.21
CA GLU A 135 -16.59 23.60 -6.42
C GLU A 135 -17.95 24.27 -6.31
N ALA A 136 -18.98 23.54 -5.88
CA ALA A 136 -20.33 24.07 -5.75
C ALA A 136 -20.46 25.12 -4.62
N SER A 137 -19.69 24.97 -3.54
CA SER A 137 -19.69 25.87 -2.38
C SER A 137 -18.66 27.01 -2.46
N GLY A 138 -17.72 26.94 -3.40
CA GLY A 138 -16.60 27.89 -3.50
C GLY A 138 -15.48 27.68 -2.46
N ASN A 139 -15.57 26.64 -1.64
CA ASN A 139 -14.63 26.36 -0.54
C ASN A 139 -13.56 25.32 -0.92
N LEU A 140 -13.08 25.34 -2.16
CA LEU A 140 -12.04 24.41 -2.63
C LEU A 140 -10.78 24.42 -1.76
N SER A 141 -10.37 25.58 -1.23
CA SER A 141 -9.19 25.68 -0.37
C SER A 141 -9.29 24.80 0.87
N GLU A 142 -10.43 24.84 1.56
CA GLU A 142 -10.64 24.04 2.77
C GLU A 142 -10.75 22.54 2.46
N VAL A 143 -11.47 22.21 1.38
CA VAL A 143 -11.59 20.82 0.93
C VAL A 143 -10.22 20.22 0.60
N PHE A 144 -9.37 20.95 -0.13
CA PHE A 144 -8.02 20.49 -0.45
C PHE A 144 -7.13 20.37 0.81
N ALA A 145 -7.31 21.23 1.80
CA ALA A 145 -6.58 21.13 3.07
C ALA A 145 -6.97 19.85 3.85
N ASP A 146 -8.25 19.53 3.91
CA ASP A 146 -8.72 18.31 4.58
C ASP A 146 -8.32 17.04 3.81
N LEU A 147 -8.39 17.06 2.47
CA LEU A 147 -7.89 15.97 1.62
C LEU A 147 -6.38 15.76 1.77
N ALA A 148 -5.59 16.85 1.84
CA ALA A 148 -4.15 16.77 2.04
C ALA A 148 -3.81 16.13 3.40
N LYS A 149 -4.51 16.52 4.47
CA LYS A 149 -4.36 15.90 5.80
C LYS A 149 -4.68 14.39 5.77
N ASP A 150 -5.77 13.99 5.11
CA ASP A 150 -6.14 12.58 4.98
C ASP A 150 -5.10 11.76 4.21
N LEU A 151 -4.64 12.29 3.07
CA LEU A 151 -3.66 11.63 2.22
C LEU A 151 -2.30 11.52 2.91
N LYS A 152 -1.85 12.58 3.60
CA LYS A 152 -0.65 12.57 4.42
C LYS A 152 -0.72 11.47 5.47
N PHE A 153 -1.83 11.39 6.18
CA PHE A 153 -2.04 10.34 7.17
C PHE A 153 -2.01 8.93 6.55
N LYS A 154 -2.73 8.70 5.44
CA LYS A 154 -2.71 7.42 4.71
C LYS A 154 -1.29 7.04 4.26
N ARG A 155 -0.52 8.02 3.80
CA ARG A 155 0.86 7.85 3.35
C ARG A 155 1.78 7.49 4.53
N ASP A 156 1.64 8.20 5.65
CA ASP A 156 2.44 7.97 6.86
C ASP A 156 2.15 6.59 7.45
N LEU A 157 0.87 6.19 7.55
CA LEU A 157 0.49 4.82 7.91
C LEU A 157 1.11 3.78 6.98
N ARG A 158 0.98 3.97 5.66
CA ARG A 158 1.54 3.03 4.69
C ARG A 158 3.06 2.94 4.83
N SER A 159 3.73 4.07 5.01
CA SER A 159 5.18 4.14 5.23
C SER A 159 5.57 3.43 6.52
N LYS A 160 4.81 3.61 7.60
CA LYS A 160 5.04 2.94 8.89
C LYS A 160 4.87 1.42 8.75
N ILE A 161 3.80 0.95 8.10
CA ILE A 161 3.60 -0.48 7.81
C ILE A 161 4.76 -1.06 7.00
N ILE A 162 5.16 -0.40 5.90
CA ILE A 162 6.25 -0.89 5.05
C ILE A 162 7.58 -0.85 5.80
N GLY A 163 7.86 0.22 6.54
CA GLY A 163 9.07 0.37 7.34
C GLY A 163 9.19 -0.73 8.40
N SER A 164 8.11 -0.98 9.15
CA SER A 164 8.04 -2.04 10.16
C SER A 164 8.21 -3.45 9.57
N LEU A 165 7.71 -3.70 8.35
CA LEU A 165 7.85 -5.01 7.68
C LEU A 165 9.21 -5.22 7.02
N THR A 166 9.98 -4.16 6.78
CA THR A 166 11.28 -4.25 6.09
C THR A 166 12.24 -5.14 6.86
N TYR A 167 12.33 -4.98 8.18
CA TYR A 167 13.23 -5.77 9.02
C TYR A 167 12.85 -7.27 9.10
N PRO A 168 11.58 -7.65 9.40
CA PRO A 168 11.14 -9.05 9.33
C PRO A 168 11.41 -9.72 7.97
N ILE A 169 11.20 -9.01 6.86
CA ILE A 169 11.44 -9.55 5.51
C ILE A 169 12.93 -9.87 5.30
N VAL A 170 13.83 -8.98 5.73
CA VAL A 170 15.28 -9.21 5.60
C VAL A 170 15.71 -10.42 6.44
N ILE A 171 15.28 -10.51 7.69
CA ILE A 171 15.58 -11.67 8.55
C ILE A 171 15.00 -12.94 7.94
N PHE A 172 13.74 -12.92 7.50
CA PHE A 172 13.10 -14.07 6.88
C PHE A 172 13.84 -14.55 5.62
N ALA A 173 14.33 -13.62 4.79
CA ALA A 173 15.17 -13.95 3.65
C ALA A 173 16.50 -14.61 4.07
N VAL A 174 17.17 -14.10 5.10
CA VAL A 174 18.39 -14.70 5.66
C VAL A 174 18.11 -16.08 6.27
N CYS A 175 16.96 -16.25 6.93
CA CYS A 175 16.51 -17.54 7.46
C CYS A 175 16.34 -18.57 6.34
N ILE A 176 15.58 -18.23 5.29
CA ILE A 176 15.41 -19.10 4.13
C ILE A 176 16.76 -19.42 3.50
N MET A 177 17.61 -18.42 3.30
CA MET A 177 18.93 -18.61 2.70
C MET A 177 19.82 -19.55 3.53
N SER A 178 19.81 -19.41 4.86
CA SER A 178 20.56 -20.27 5.77
C SER A 178 20.04 -21.71 5.75
N VAL A 179 18.72 -21.91 5.76
CA VAL A 179 18.12 -23.25 5.65
C VAL A 179 18.51 -23.89 4.33
N VAL A 180 18.38 -23.16 3.22
CA VAL A 180 18.81 -23.63 1.90
C VAL A 180 20.30 -23.98 1.89
N PHE A 181 21.14 -23.16 2.51
CA PHE A 181 22.58 -23.42 2.59
C PHE A 181 22.90 -24.69 3.41
N ILE A 182 22.27 -24.87 4.57
CA ILE A 182 22.47 -26.03 5.44
C ILE A 182 22.10 -27.33 4.71
N PHE A 183 20.91 -27.38 4.12
CA PHE A 183 20.42 -28.59 3.45
C PHE A 183 21.08 -28.85 2.09
N ASN A 184 21.52 -27.84 1.35
CA ASN A 184 22.22 -28.09 0.07
C ASN A 184 23.72 -28.35 0.21
N PHE A 185 24.39 -27.83 1.25
CA PHE A 185 25.85 -27.90 1.35
C PHE A 185 26.36 -28.60 2.59
N ILE A 186 25.76 -28.37 3.76
CA ILE A 186 26.28 -28.91 5.03
C ILE A 186 25.86 -30.37 5.20
N ILE A 187 24.56 -30.65 5.10
CA ILE A 187 24.02 -31.99 5.31
C ILE A 187 24.55 -33.00 4.27
N PRO A 188 24.60 -32.70 2.96
CA PRO A 188 25.12 -33.66 1.97
C PRO A 188 26.62 -33.97 2.13
N LYS A 189 27.43 -32.98 2.55
CA LYS A 189 28.84 -33.23 2.88
C LYS A 189 28.97 -34.22 4.03
N MET A 190 28.09 -34.14 5.01
CA MET A 190 28.07 -35.07 6.14
C MET A 190 27.47 -36.42 5.75
N ALA A 191 26.51 -36.47 4.84
CA ALA A 191 25.96 -37.72 4.29
C ALA A 191 27.08 -38.65 3.77
N SER A 192 28.12 -38.08 3.14
CA SER A 192 29.28 -38.85 2.67
C SER A 192 30.09 -39.52 3.79
N MET A 193 30.05 -39.00 5.02
CA MET A 193 30.67 -39.62 6.19
C MET A 193 29.86 -40.81 6.73
N PHE A 194 28.56 -40.85 6.44
CA PHE A 194 27.64 -41.93 6.81
C PHE A 194 27.50 -43.00 5.72
N ALA A 195 28.19 -42.84 4.57
CA ALA A 195 28.15 -43.76 3.45
C ALA A 195 28.83 -45.10 3.82
N GLY A 196 28.08 -46.01 4.43
CA GLY A 196 28.54 -47.32 4.90
C GLY A 196 28.07 -47.73 6.30
N ALA A 197 27.33 -46.87 7.01
CA ALA A 197 26.69 -47.23 8.28
C ALA A 197 25.30 -47.85 8.02
N ASP A 198 25.14 -49.13 8.33
CA ASP A 198 23.89 -49.88 8.07
C ASP A 198 22.74 -49.51 9.03
N ASP A 199 23.04 -49.02 10.24
CA ASP A 199 22.04 -48.65 11.26
C ASP A 199 22.11 -47.16 11.63
N LEU A 200 21.60 -46.30 10.74
CA LEU A 200 21.44 -44.88 11.05
C LEU A 200 20.21 -44.66 11.95
N PRO A 201 20.34 -43.88 13.04
CA PRO A 201 19.19 -43.48 13.85
C PRO A 201 18.12 -42.78 13.02
N TRP A 202 16.85 -42.94 13.39
CA TRP A 202 15.70 -42.42 12.62
C TRP A 202 15.78 -40.90 12.37
N TYR A 203 16.33 -40.15 13.33
CA TYR A 203 16.48 -38.69 13.23
C TYR A 203 17.53 -38.29 12.18
N THR A 204 18.62 -39.05 12.04
CA THR A 204 19.66 -38.84 11.03
C THR A 204 19.16 -39.23 9.64
N SER A 205 18.47 -40.37 9.53
CA SER A 205 17.85 -40.82 8.28
C SER A 205 16.78 -39.83 7.78
N PHE A 206 15.95 -39.31 8.68
CA PHE A 206 14.97 -38.27 8.35
C PHE A 206 15.63 -36.99 7.82
N MET A 207 16.69 -36.52 8.49
CA MET A 207 17.43 -35.32 8.06
C MET A 207 18.08 -35.49 6.68
N LEU A 208 18.71 -36.63 6.43
CA LEU A 208 19.31 -36.96 5.14
C LEU A 208 18.25 -37.06 4.03
N SER A 209 17.14 -37.74 4.30
CA SER A 209 16.03 -37.85 3.34
C SER A 209 15.42 -36.49 2.99
N MET A 210 15.28 -35.60 3.98
CA MET A 210 14.79 -34.24 3.78
C MET A 210 15.79 -33.40 2.96
N SER A 211 17.09 -33.61 3.18
CA SER A 211 18.17 -33.01 2.41
C SER A 211 18.17 -33.46 0.95
N ASP A 212 18.06 -34.76 0.70
CA ASP A 212 18.02 -35.31 -0.66
C ASP A 212 16.78 -34.81 -1.42
N TRP A 213 15.62 -34.78 -0.75
CA TRP A 213 14.42 -34.18 -1.30
C TRP A 213 14.63 -32.69 -1.62
N MET A 214 15.26 -31.94 -0.72
CA MET A 214 15.51 -30.52 -0.93
C MET A 214 16.48 -30.27 -2.10
N VAL A 215 17.58 -31.01 -2.20
CA VAL A 215 18.56 -30.92 -3.30
C VAL A 215 17.93 -31.28 -4.65
N GLN A 216 17.12 -32.35 -4.69
CA GLN A 216 16.48 -32.84 -5.91
C GLN A 216 15.38 -31.89 -6.41
N TYR A 217 14.56 -31.35 -5.50
CA TYR A 217 13.38 -30.54 -5.86
C TYR A 217 13.58 -29.03 -5.72
N GLN A 218 14.77 -28.52 -5.37
CA GLN A 218 15.01 -27.08 -5.18
C GLN A 218 14.61 -26.21 -6.39
N GLY A 219 14.85 -26.69 -7.62
CA GLY A 219 14.43 -25.99 -8.83
C GLY A 219 12.91 -25.88 -8.95
N PHE A 220 12.20 -26.98 -8.67
CA PHE A 220 10.74 -27.00 -8.62
C PHE A 220 10.18 -26.17 -7.45
N LEU A 221 10.85 -26.13 -6.30
CA LEU A 221 10.47 -25.30 -5.16
C LEU A 221 10.61 -23.80 -5.48
N PHE A 222 11.69 -23.40 -6.15
CA PHE A 222 11.91 -22.00 -6.53
C PHE A 222 10.89 -21.55 -7.59
N VAL A 223 10.66 -22.37 -8.62
CA VAL A 223 9.63 -22.11 -9.63
C VAL A 223 8.24 -22.12 -9.01
N GLY A 224 7.97 -23.07 -8.10
CA GLY A 224 6.71 -23.17 -7.36
C GLY A 224 6.44 -21.96 -6.46
N LEU A 225 7.48 -21.42 -5.81
CA LEU A 225 7.39 -20.20 -5.01
C LEU A 225 7.03 -19.00 -5.88
N ILE A 226 7.73 -18.80 -7.00
CA ILE A 226 7.46 -17.71 -7.94
C ILE A 226 6.04 -17.83 -8.50
N LEU A 227 5.65 -19.04 -8.92
CA LEU A 227 4.31 -19.30 -9.46
C LEU A 227 3.22 -19.10 -8.42
N SER A 228 3.46 -19.51 -7.16
CA SER A 228 2.56 -19.29 -6.03
C SER A 228 2.36 -17.81 -5.72
N ILE A 229 3.45 -17.02 -5.72
CA ILE A 229 3.38 -15.56 -5.55
C ILE A 229 2.58 -14.94 -6.69
N PHE A 230 2.86 -15.32 -7.94
CA PHE A 230 2.13 -14.81 -9.10
C PHE A 230 0.64 -15.17 -9.07
N LEU A 231 0.31 -16.44 -8.79
CA LEU A 231 -1.06 -16.92 -8.64
C LEU A 231 -1.78 -16.23 -7.49
N CYS A 232 -1.11 -15.98 -6.37
CA CYS A 232 -1.66 -15.25 -5.23
C CYS A 232 -2.03 -13.81 -5.64
N ILE A 233 -1.10 -13.08 -6.27
CA ILE A 233 -1.34 -11.71 -6.75
C ILE A 233 -2.47 -11.69 -7.79
N TYR A 234 -2.50 -12.65 -8.71
CA TYR A 234 -3.55 -12.76 -9.71
C TYR A 234 -4.91 -13.10 -9.08
N SER A 235 -4.93 -14.02 -8.11
CA SER A 235 -6.13 -14.45 -7.39
C SER A 235 -6.73 -13.32 -6.55
N LEU A 236 -5.91 -12.43 -6.00
CA LEU A 236 -6.37 -11.24 -5.27
C LEU A 236 -7.12 -10.24 -6.18
N LYS A 237 -6.97 -10.32 -7.52
CA LYS A 237 -7.76 -9.54 -8.47
C LYS A 237 -9.14 -10.15 -8.76
N GLN A 238 -9.37 -11.42 -8.42
CA GLN A 238 -10.67 -12.06 -8.64
C GLN A 238 -11.67 -11.71 -7.53
N PRO A 239 -12.86 -11.18 -7.87
CA PRO A 239 -13.83 -10.71 -6.88
C PRO A 239 -14.45 -11.83 -6.04
N ARG A 240 -14.40 -13.08 -6.49
CA ARG A 240 -14.84 -14.25 -5.69
C ARG A 240 -13.84 -14.59 -4.58
N ILE A 241 -12.57 -14.68 -4.94
CA ILE A 241 -11.48 -14.99 -4.02
C ILE A 241 -11.31 -13.86 -3.00
N LEU A 242 -11.37 -12.61 -3.47
CA LEU A 242 -11.32 -11.43 -2.59
C LEU A 242 -12.44 -11.46 -1.54
N ARG A 243 -13.69 -11.76 -1.93
CA ARG A 243 -14.82 -11.87 -0.99
C ARG A 243 -14.64 -13.00 0.02
N TRP A 244 -14.14 -14.15 -0.43
CA TRP A 244 -13.84 -15.26 0.48
C TRP A 244 -12.76 -14.88 1.50
N TRP A 245 -11.65 -14.27 1.05
CA TRP A 245 -10.59 -13.76 1.93
C TRP A 245 -11.11 -12.71 2.92
N GLN A 246 -11.96 -11.79 2.47
CA GLN A 246 -12.59 -10.79 3.34
C GLN A 246 -13.44 -11.42 4.45
N GLY A 247 -14.13 -12.53 4.17
CA GLY A 247 -14.88 -13.29 5.16
C GLY A 247 -13.98 -14.05 6.13
N VAL A 248 -12.91 -14.68 5.63
CA VAL A 248 -11.93 -15.40 6.45
C VAL A 248 -11.16 -14.45 7.36
N SER A 249 -10.77 -13.26 6.86
CA SER A 249 -10.02 -12.27 7.65
C SER A 249 -10.79 -11.79 8.87
N LEU A 250 -12.13 -11.77 8.82
CA LEU A 250 -12.97 -11.40 9.96
C LEU A 250 -13.11 -12.51 11.02
N LYS A 251 -12.78 -13.76 10.67
CA LYS A 251 -12.83 -14.91 11.61
C LYS A 251 -11.53 -15.08 12.40
N LEU A 252 -10.41 -14.60 11.87
CA LEU A 252 -9.11 -14.69 12.54
C LEU A 252 -8.99 -13.55 13.56
N PRO A 253 -8.95 -13.80 14.88
CA PRO A 253 -9.13 -12.75 15.90
C PRO A 253 -8.09 -11.62 15.81
N ILE A 254 -6.83 -11.97 15.51
CA ILE A 254 -5.74 -11.00 15.38
C ILE A 254 -5.93 -10.10 14.15
N ILE A 255 -6.32 -10.68 13.01
CA ILE A 255 -6.48 -9.97 11.73
C ILE A 255 -7.81 -9.21 11.68
N SER A 256 -8.86 -9.79 12.25
CA SER A 256 -10.21 -9.24 12.30
C SER A 256 -10.21 -7.86 12.96
N ASN A 257 -9.53 -7.74 14.11
CA ASN A 257 -9.44 -6.46 14.80
C ASN A 257 -8.74 -5.38 13.95
N ALA A 258 -7.67 -5.74 13.24
CA ALA A 258 -6.97 -4.82 12.33
C ALA A 258 -7.86 -4.40 11.16
N VAL A 259 -8.57 -5.35 10.52
CA VAL A 259 -9.49 -5.07 9.41
C VAL A 259 -10.61 -4.14 9.86
N ILE A 260 -11.28 -4.44 10.98
CA ILE A 260 -12.36 -3.62 11.52
C ILE A 260 -11.84 -2.22 11.86
N THR A 261 -10.66 -2.11 12.46
CA THR A 261 -10.07 -0.81 12.83
C THR A 261 -9.72 0.02 11.59
N ILE A 262 -9.16 -0.58 10.54
CA ILE A 262 -8.90 0.12 9.27
C ILE A 262 -10.20 0.63 8.64
N GLU A 263 -11.23 -0.20 8.58
CA GLU A 263 -12.52 0.20 8.00
C GLU A 263 -13.22 1.27 8.85
N ARG A 264 -13.08 1.20 10.18
CA ARG A 264 -13.51 2.26 11.11
C ARG A 264 -12.80 3.58 10.79
N ILE A 265 -11.48 3.59 10.63
CA ILE A 265 -10.74 4.81 10.27
C ILE A 265 -11.29 5.40 8.97
N ARG A 266 -11.41 4.58 7.91
CA ARG A 266 -11.90 5.04 6.59
C ARG A 266 -13.30 5.62 6.66
N PHE A 267 -14.21 4.92 7.34
CA PHE A 267 -15.61 5.32 7.46
C PHE A 267 -15.77 6.61 8.26
N ASN A 268 -15.12 6.70 9.43
CA ASN A 268 -15.26 7.84 10.33
C ASN A 268 -14.50 9.09 9.81
N SER A 269 -13.32 8.94 9.18
CA SER A 269 -12.62 10.06 8.54
C SER A 269 -13.43 10.64 7.37
N GLY A 270 -14.03 9.78 6.54
CA GLY A 270 -14.91 10.22 5.46
C GLY A 270 -16.13 10.96 5.99
N LEU A 271 -16.79 10.43 7.02
CA LEU A 271 -17.94 11.10 7.66
C LEU A 271 -17.56 12.46 8.25
N SER A 272 -16.49 12.54 9.02
CA SER A 272 -16.02 13.78 9.63
C SER A 272 -15.75 14.85 8.57
N MET A 273 -15.04 14.52 7.49
CA MET A 273 -14.76 15.47 6.39
C MET A 273 -16.03 15.95 5.69
N MET A 274 -16.97 15.04 5.44
CA MET A 274 -18.24 15.38 4.80
C MET A 274 -19.10 16.29 5.68
N LEU A 275 -19.21 15.97 6.97
CA LEU A 275 -19.96 16.75 7.94
C LEU A 275 -19.35 18.14 8.15
N LYS A 276 -18.01 18.22 8.26
CA LYS A 276 -17.26 19.48 8.32
C LYS A 276 -17.52 20.35 7.09
N SER A 277 -17.64 19.72 5.92
CA SER A 277 -17.98 20.40 4.67
C SER A 277 -19.48 20.75 4.54
N GLY A 278 -20.28 20.53 5.59
CA GLY A 278 -21.71 20.85 5.62
C GLY A 278 -22.62 19.85 4.91
N ILE A 279 -22.12 18.66 4.53
CA ILE A 279 -22.98 17.61 3.97
C ILE A 279 -23.87 17.07 5.11
N PRO A 280 -25.20 17.01 4.91
CA PRO A 280 -26.09 16.44 5.92
C PRO A 280 -25.81 14.94 6.15
N ILE A 281 -25.97 14.50 7.40
CA ILE A 281 -25.54 13.17 7.87
C ILE A 281 -26.12 12.00 7.06
N ASP A 282 -27.36 12.12 6.57
CA ASP A 282 -28.03 11.09 5.77
C ASP A 282 -27.33 10.84 4.42
N LYS A 283 -26.86 11.93 3.78
CA LYS A 283 -26.08 11.88 2.55
C LYS A 283 -24.64 11.44 2.84
N ALA A 284 -24.03 11.98 3.91
CA ALA A 284 -22.67 11.64 4.31
C ALA A 284 -22.52 10.14 4.64
N LEU A 285 -23.50 9.53 5.32
CA LEU A 285 -23.56 8.09 5.59
C LEU A 285 -23.58 7.26 4.31
N GLY A 286 -24.37 7.68 3.32
CA GLY A 286 -24.45 6.98 2.03
C GLY A 286 -23.13 6.98 1.27
N LEU A 287 -22.48 8.14 1.19
CA LEU A 287 -21.20 8.27 0.51
C LEU A 287 -20.06 7.57 1.27
N SER A 288 -20.05 7.66 2.59
CA SER A 288 -19.02 7.02 3.42
C SER A 288 -19.13 5.50 3.44
N ALA A 289 -20.34 4.93 3.30
CA ALA A 289 -20.52 3.48 3.14
C ALA A 289 -19.81 2.94 1.89
N GLY A 290 -19.70 3.74 0.81
CA GLY A 290 -18.96 3.39 -0.40
C GLY A 290 -17.46 3.17 -0.16
N ASN A 291 -16.89 3.82 0.85
CA ASN A 291 -15.46 3.76 1.17
C ASN A 291 -15.04 2.49 1.91
N ILE A 292 -15.99 1.75 2.49
CA ILE A 292 -15.71 0.52 3.23
C ILE A 292 -15.35 -0.59 2.24
N ARG A 293 -14.14 -1.15 2.31
CA ARG A 293 -13.69 -2.15 1.32
C ARG A 293 -14.20 -3.56 1.62
N ASN A 294 -14.35 -3.91 2.90
CA ASN A 294 -14.88 -5.20 3.30
C ASN A 294 -16.39 -5.31 2.99
N TYR A 295 -16.77 -6.29 2.18
CA TYR A 295 -18.16 -6.50 1.75
C TYR A 295 -19.13 -6.73 2.93
N HIS A 296 -18.73 -7.49 3.95
CA HIS A 296 -19.58 -7.80 5.10
C HIS A 296 -19.86 -6.54 5.94
N LEU A 297 -18.80 -5.79 6.27
CA LEU A 297 -18.92 -4.54 7.03
C LEU A 297 -19.70 -3.47 6.26
N ARG A 298 -19.50 -3.39 4.93
CA ARG A 298 -20.28 -2.49 4.07
C ARG A 298 -21.79 -2.80 4.15
N ARG A 299 -22.16 -4.09 4.15
CA ARG A 299 -23.56 -4.51 4.26
C ARG A 299 -24.18 -4.12 5.60
N GLU A 300 -23.45 -4.27 6.71
CA GLU A 300 -23.92 -3.85 8.04
C GLU A 300 -24.20 -2.34 8.08
N ILE A 301 -23.30 -1.54 7.53
CA ILE A 301 -23.45 -0.08 7.48
C ILE A 301 -24.58 0.34 6.54
N GLU A 302 -24.78 -0.37 5.43
CA GLU A 302 -25.91 -0.12 4.52
C GLU A 302 -27.26 -0.37 5.21
N ILE A 303 -27.35 -1.39 6.07
CA ILE A 303 -28.53 -1.65 6.91
C ILE A 303 -28.72 -0.53 7.93
N ALA A 304 -27.65 -0.10 8.60
CA ALA A 304 -27.70 1.02 9.55
C ALA A 304 -28.19 2.31 8.87
N LYS A 305 -27.67 2.62 7.67
CA LYS A 305 -28.12 3.75 6.85
C LYS A 305 -29.62 3.71 6.58
N GLN A 306 -30.16 2.55 6.22
CA GLN A 306 -31.60 2.41 5.97
C GLN A 306 -32.44 2.68 7.22
N LYS A 307 -31.95 2.33 8.42
CA LYS A 307 -32.63 2.63 9.69
C LYS A 307 -32.62 4.13 9.99
N VAL A 308 -31.48 4.79 9.80
CA VAL A 308 -31.36 6.25 9.98
C VAL A 308 -32.27 6.99 9.00
N LYS A 309 -32.32 6.56 7.73
CA LYS A 309 -33.25 7.12 6.72
C LYS A 309 -34.73 6.94 7.08
N ARG A 310 -35.08 5.95 7.90
CA ARG A 310 -36.44 5.72 8.41
C ARG A 310 -36.73 6.49 9.70
N GLY A 311 -35.82 7.34 10.15
CA GLY A 311 -35.98 8.17 11.35
C GLY A 311 -35.49 7.53 12.65
N SER A 312 -34.77 6.39 12.60
CA SER A 312 -34.08 5.89 13.79
C SER A 312 -32.88 6.77 14.15
N SER A 313 -32.61 6.95 15.44
CA SER A 313 -31.39 7.60 15.93
C SER A 313 -30.14 6.91 15.39
N LEU A 314 -29.07 7.69 15.20
CA LEU A 314 -27.82 7.26 14.59
C LEU A 314 -27.08 6.25 15.47
N SER A 315 -26.99 6.55 16.76
CA SER A 315 -26.26 5.75 17.74
C SER A 315 -26.75 4.29 17.81
N PRO A 316 -28.05 4.00 18.01
CA PRO A 316 -28.56 2.62 18.04
C PRO A 316 -28.54 1.94 16.66
N ALA A 317 -28.53 2.69 15.55
CA ALA A 317 -28.36 2.12 14.22
C ALA A 317 -26.91 1.64 13.99
N LEU A 318 -25.92 2.42 14.40
CA LEU A 318 -24.49 2.10 14.27
C LEU A 318 -24.02 1.07 15.30
N GLN A 319 -24.62 1.01 16.49
CA GLN A 319 -24.35 0.01 17.52
C GLN A 319 -24.53 -1.44 17.02
N GLN A 320 -25.39 -1.65 16.03
CA GLN A 320 -25.65 -2.98 15.46
C GLN A 320 -24.59 -3.43 14.45
N THR A 321 -23.57 -2.61 14.21
CA THR A 321 -22.49 -2.91 13.29
C THR A 321 -21.24 -3.31 14.05
N SER A 322 -20.44 -4.20 13.47
CA SER A 322 -19.16 -4.66 14.03
C SER A 322 -18.10 -3.55 14.07
N ILE A 323 -18.36 -2.43 13.38
CA ILE A 323 -17.47 -1.27 13.34
C ILE A 323 -17.46 -0.55 14.69
N TYR A 324 -18.54 -0.53 15.48
CA TYR A 324 -18.64 0.31 16.68
C TYR A 324 -18.68 -0.50 17.99
N PRO A 325 -17.52 -0.68 18.67
CA PRO A 325 -17.45 -1.07 20.06
C PRO A 325 -18.29 -0.18 20.97
N ALA A 326 -18.76 -0.72 22.10
CA ALA A 326 -19.63 -0.03 23.06
C ALA A 326 -19.11 1.36 23.46
N PHE A 327 -17.79 1.50 23.67
CA PHE A 327 -17.17 2.79 24.00
C PHE A 327 -17.42 3.87 22.93
N PHE A 328 -17.28 3.54 21.64
CA PHE A 328 -17.51 4.51 20.56
C PHE A 328 -18.99 4.81 20.35
N VAL A 329 -19.88 3.86 20.65
CA VAL A 329 -21.34 4.11 20.64
C VAL A 329 -21.72 5.17 21.67
N SER A 330 -21.15 5.12 22.88
CA SER A 330 -21.38 6.15 23.90
C SER A 330 -20.90 7.54 23.47
N LEU A 331 -19.79 7.63 22.72
CA LEU A 331 -19.36 8.91 22.16
C LEU A 331 -20.34 9.42 21.10
N LEU A 332 -20.88 8.53 20.26
CA LEU A 332 -21.90 8.88 19.27
C LEU A 332 -23.18 9.38 19.92
N GLU A 333 -23.62 8.76 21.02
CA GLU A 333 -24.81 9.16 21.76
C GLU A 333 -24.67 10.60 22.27
N VAL A 334 -23.54 10.91 22.92
CA VAL A 334 -23.23 12.29 23.36
C VAL A 334 -23.11 13.25 22.18
N GLY A 335 -22.53 12.81 21.05
CA GLY A 335 -22.42 13.60 19.84
C GLY A 335 -23.75 13.90 19.16
N GLU A 336 -24.67 12.95 19.20
CA GLU A 336 -26.02 13.05 18.65
C GLU A 336 -26.87 14.00 19.51
N GLU A 337 -26.80 13.90 20.83
CA GLU A 337 -27.49 14.81 21.77
C GLU A 337 -26.96 16.25 21.71
N SER A 338 -25.63 16.41 21.60
CA SER A 338 -24.98 17.73 21.52
C SER A 338 -24.97 18.33 20.11
N GLY A 339 -25.40 17.58 19.09
CA GLY A 339 -25.36 17.98 17.69
C GLY A 339 -23.96 18.11 17.10
N ASN A 340 -22.92 17.61 17.78
CA ASN A 340 -21.52 17.73 17.37
C ASN A 340 -20.94 16.40 16.85
N LEU A 341 -21.65 15.78 15.91
CA LEU A 341 -21.23 14.51 15.31
C LEU A 341 -19.91 14.61 14.54
N GLU A 342 -19.62 15.76 13.92
CA GLU A 342 -18.36 16.01 13.19
C GLU A 342 -17.14 15.71 14.07
N ARG A 343 -17.08 16.34 15.25
CA ARG A 343 -15.99 16.17 16.22
C ARG A 343 -15.93 14.74 16.74
N VAL A 344 -17.07 14.12 16.99
CA VAL A 344 -17.11 12.73 17.48
C VAL A 344 -16.55 11.76 16.44
N PHE A 345 -16.92 11.89 15.18
CA PHE A 345 -16.38 11.04 14.12
C PHE A 345 -14.87 11.27 13.92
N GLU A 346 -14.39 12.50 14.04
CA GLU A 346 -12.96 12.81 14.01
C GLU A 346 -12.22 12.11 15.16
N GLU A 347 -12.74 12.21 16.39
CA GLU A 347 -12.16 11.61 17.58
C GLU A 347 -12.12 10.07 17.48
N ILE A 348 -13.20 9.45 16.99
CA ILE A 348 -13.26 8.00 16.75
C ILE A 348 -12.20 7.60 15.73
N ALA A 349 -12.07 8.35 14.63
CA ALA A 349 -11.04 8.08 13.63
C ALA A 349 -9.64 8.18 14.25
N ASN A 350 -9.33 9.26 14.97
CA ASN A 350 -8.01 9.49 15.57
C ASN A 350 -7.64 8.43 16.62
N ARG A 351 -8.57 8.03 17.50
CA ARG A 351 -8.31 6.93 18.44
C ARG A 351 -8.07 5.60 17.73
N SER A 352 -8.87 5.31 16.71
CA SER A 352 -8.71 4.09 15.91
C SER A 352 -7.37 4.05 15.17
N ARG A 353 -6.87 5.21 14.73
CA ARG A 353 -5.54 5.35 14.13
C ARG A 353 -4.44 4.97 15.13
N VAL A 354 -4.51 5.51 16.34
CA VAL A 354 -3.57 5.18 17.43
C VAL A 354 -3.63 3.69 17.79
N ASP A 355 -4.83 3.12 17.90
CA ASP A 355 -5.02 1.68 18.16
C ASP A 355 -4.38 0.82 17.07
N PHE A 356 -4.57 1.19 15.80
CA PHE A 356 -4.00 0.49 14.65
C PHE A 356 -2.47 0.59 14.61
N GLU A 357 -1.91 1.75 14.93
CA GLU A 357 -0.46 1.93 15.04
C GLU A 357 0.14 1.07 16.16
N SER A 358 -0.48 1.07 17.34
CA SER A 358 -0.04 0.23 18.47
C SER A 358 -0.13 -1.26 18.14
N TRP A 359 -1.21 -1.68 17.46
CA TRP A 359 -1.34 -3.06 16.98
C TRP A 359 -0.23 -3.43 16.00
N THR A 360 0.08 -2.54 15.04
CA THR A 360 1.14 -2.76 14.04
C THR A 360 2.51 -2.88 14.70
N GLU A 361 2.82 -2.02 15.67
CA GLU A 361 4.06 -2.07 16.45
C GLU A 361 4.17 -3.39 17.22
N LYS A 362 3.13 -3.78 17.96
CA LYS A 362 3.10 -5.05 18.72
C LYS A 362 3.30 -6.26 17.81
N MET A 363 2.61 -6.31 16.67
CA MET A 363 2.76 -7.42 15.72
C MET A 363 4.17 -7.49 15.14
N THR A 364 4.78 -6.34 14.88
CA THR A 364 6.15 -6.28 14.36
C THR A 364 7.16 -6.74 15.41
N THR A 365 7.04 -6.28 16.67
CA THR A 365 7.93 -6.67 17.76
C THR A 365 7.81 -8.16 18.11
N LEU A 366 6.63 -8.75 18.00
CA LEU A 366 6.43 -10.19 18.27
C LEU A 366 6.99 -11.10 17.17
N LEU A 367 7.08 -10.61 15.92
CA LEU A 367 7.64 -11.37 14.81
C LEU A 367 9.12 -11.69 15.01
N GLU A 368 9.90 -10.77 15.61
CA GLU A 368 11.34 -10.95 15.77
C GLU A 368 11.72 -12.13 16.71
N PRO A 369 11.22 -12.22 17.96
CA PRO A 369 11.48 -13.36 18.82
C PRO A 369 10.99 -14.68 18.22
N LEU A 370 9.85 -14.67 17.53
CA LEU A 370 9.32 -15.86 16.85
C LEU A 370 10.27 -16.32 15.75
N MET A 371 10.78 -15.39 14.93
CA MET A 371 11.75 -15.68 13.88
C MET A 371 13.05 -16.24 14.44
N ILE A 372 13.58 -15.66 15.52
CA ILE A 372 14.79 -16.16 16.20
C ILE A 372 14.55 -17.54 16.79
N LEU A 373 13.40 -17.78 17.43
CA LEU A 373 13.04 -19.07 18.01
C LEU A 373 12.95 -20.16 16.92
N ILE A 374 12.27 -19.88 15.82
CA ILE A 374 12.15 -20.82 14.69
C ILE A 374 13.52 -21.09 14.09
N MET A 375 14.31 -20.05 13.83
CA MET A 375 15.65 -20.17 13.27
C MET A 375 16.59 -20.94 14.18
N GLY A 376 16.64 -20.59 15.46
CA GLY A 376 17.43 -21.29 16.48
C GLY A 376 16.99 -22.74 16.63
N GLY A 377 15.69 -23.02 16.53
CA GLY A 377 15.14 -24.38 16.53
C GLY A 377 15.61 -25.20 15.32
N ILE A 378 15.56 -24.63 14.12
CA ILE A 378 16.00 -25.31 12.89
C ILE A 378 17.51 -25.52 12.90
N VAL A 379 18.30 -24.45 13.08
CA VAL A 379 19.77 -24.52 13.04
C VAL A 379 20.30 -25.34 14.20
N GLY A 380 19.82 -25.08 15.42
CA GLY A 380 20.19 -25.85 16.61
C GLY A 380 19.79 -27.31 16.50
N GLY A 381 18.59 -27.59 15.98
CA GLY A 381 18.14 -28.97 15.72
C GLY A 381 19.06 -29.71 14.77
N VAL A 382 19.47 -29.08 13.66
CA VAL A 382 20.45 -29.66 12.73
C VAL A 382 21.78 -29.93 13.41
N VAL A 383 22.32 -28.97 14.16
CA VAL A 383 23.60 -29.14 14.88
C VAL A 383 23.54 -30.27 15.90
N VAL A 384 22.46 -30.37 16.68
CA VAL A 384 22.28 -31.44 17.66
C VAL A 384 22.18 -32.81 16.98
N ILE A 385 21.38 -32.93 15.91
CA ILE A 385 21.29 -34.16 15.12
C ILE A 385 22.67 -34.56 14.59
N MET A 386 23.45 -33.59 14.09
CA MET A 386 24.80 -33.84 13.59
C MET A 386 25.74 -34.35 14.69
N LEU A 387 25.74 -33.72 15.87
CA LEU A 387 26.56 -34.14 17.00
C LEU A 387 26.19 -35.54 17.49
N LEU A 388 24.90 -35.82 17.66
CA LEU A 388 24.43 -37.15 18.06
C LEU A 388 24.83 -38.22 17.05
N SER A 389 24.72 -37.91 15.76
CA SER A 389 25.13 -38.83 14.69
C SER A 389 26.63 -39.12 14.74
N MET A 390 27.45 -38.09 14.98
CA MET A 390 28.90 -38.24 15.12
C MET A 390 29.29 -39.09 16.35
N VAL A 391 28.62 -38.90 17.49
CA VAL A 391 28.85 -39.70 18.70
C VAL A 391 28.44 -41.15 18.48
N SER A 392 27.28 -41.39 17.85
CA SER A 392 26.82 -42.76 17.57
C SER A 392 27.78 -43.54 16.67
N MET A 393 28.45 -42.88 15.72
CA MET A 393 29.52 -43.53 14.94
C MET A 393 30.73 -43.91 15.80
N ASN A 394 31.08 -43.09 16.79
CA ASN A 394 32.25 -43.34 17.63
C ASN A 394 32.00 -44.45 18.66
N ASP A 395 30.77 -44.59 19.16
CA ASP A 395 30.37 -45.69 20.05
C ASP A 395 30.23 -47.04 19.32
N VAL A 396 30.00 -47.04 18.01
CA VAL A 396 29.99 -48.25 17.16
C VAL A 396 31.43 -48.69 16.77
N GLY A 397 32.46 -47.91 17.14
CA GLY A 397 33.87 -48.15 16.82
C GLY A 397 34.69 -48.91 17.88
N LEU A 398 34.06 -49.52 18.88
CA LEU A 398 34.68 -50.45 19.84
C LEU A 398 33.96 -51.80 19.79
#